data_AF-Q28GW0-F1
#
_entry.id   AF-Q28GW0-F1
#
_cell.length_a   1.000
_cell.length_b   1.000
_cell.length_c   1.000
_cell.angle_alpha   90.00
_cell.angle_beta   90.00
_cell.angle_gamma   90.00
#
_symmetry.space_group_name_H-M   'P 1'
#
loop_
_entity.id
_entity.type
_entity.pdbx_description
1 polymer ?
#
loop_
_entity_poly.entity_id
_entity_poly.type
_entity_poly.pdbx_seq_one_letter_code
_entity_poly.pdbx_strand_id
1 'polypeptide(L)' 'MGVKLRGLLMLPCFLAALIHAQNEMDQKSVDCYSSIDGTIYDYGATTLDGTQFIPFKAYQGKYILFVNVATY' A
#
# COMPACT_ATOMS: atom_id res chain seq x y z
N MET A 1 -37.15 -39.99 -5.73
CA MET A 1 -36.50 -38.87 -5.02
C MET A 1 -35.85 -37.95 -6.05
N GLY A 2 -36.49 -36.83 -6.41
CA GLY A 2 -35.96 -35.86 -7.37
C GLY A 2 -35.29 -34.69 -6.64
N VAL A 3 -33.97 -34.64 -6.65
CA VAL A 3 -33.23 -33.51 -6.08
C VAL A 3 -33.31 -32.34 -7.07
N LYS A 4 -33.81 -31.20 -6.60
CA LYS A 4 -34.16 -30.00 -7.37
C LYS A 4 -32.91 -29.42 -8.07
N LEU A 5 -32.77 -29.67 -9.38
CA LEU A 5 -31.62 -29.34 -10.26
C LEU A 5 -31.26 -27.83 -10.37
N ARG A 6 -32.04 -26.92 -9.77
CA ARG A 6 -31.85 -25.46 -9.85
C ARG A 6 -30.86 -24.89 -8.82
N GLY A 7 -30.56 -25.62 -7.74
CA GLY A 7 -29.62 -25.15 -6.71
C GLY A 7 -28.15 -25.24 -7.12
N LEU A 8 -27.83 -26.17 -8.03
CA LEU A 8 -26.44 -26.48 -8.40
C LEU A 8 -25.80 -25.42 -9.32
N LEU A 9 -26.61 -24.70 -10.12
CA LEU A 9 -26.13 -23.65 -11.03
C LEU A 9 -25.78 -22.34 -10.30
N MET A 10 -26.34 -22.12 -9.11
CA MET A 10 -26.08 -20.91 -8.31
C MET A 10 -24.82 -21.04 -7.44
N LEU A 11 -24.39 -22.27 -7.16
CA LEU A 11 -23.20 -22.57 -6.35
C LEU A 11 -21.91 -21.93 -6.88
N PRO A 12 -21.57 -21.98 -8.20
CA PRO A 12 -20.37 -21.33 -8.70
C PRO A 12 -20.39 -19.80 -8.56
N CYS A 13 -21.55 -19.15 -8.69
CA CYS A 13 -21.67 -17.70 -8.47
C CYS A 13 -21.45 -17.32 -7.00
N PHE A 14 -21.97 -18.12 -6.06
CA PHE A 14 -21.73 -17.92 -4.63
C PHE A 14 -20.26 -18.11 -4.26
N LEU A 15 -19.60 -19.12 -4.82
CA LEU A 15 -18.18 -19.37 -4.61
C LEU A 15 -17.32 -18.21 -5.17
N ALA A 16 -17.67 -17.69 -6.35
CA ALA A 16 -16.97 -16.54 -6.93
C ALA A 16 -17.12 -15.27 -6.07
N ALA A 17 -18.29 -15.01 -5.50
CA ALA A 17 -18.51 -13.88 -4.60
C ALA A 17 -17.71 -14.01 -3.29
N LEU A 18 -17.63 -15.22 -2.73
CA LEU A 18 -16.79 -15.52 -1.55
C LEU A 18 -15.29 -15.29 -1.84
N ILE A 19 -14.80 -15.73 -3.00
CA ILE A 19 -13.40 -15.52 -3.40
C ILE A 19 -13.11 -14.03 -3.61
N HIS A 20 -14.04 -13.25 -4.18
CA HIS A 20 -13.88 -11.81 -4.34
C HIS A 20 -13.80 -11.09 -2.98
N ALA A 21 -14.64 -11.49 -2.03
CA ALA A 21 -14.65 -10.91 -0.68
C ALA A 21 -13.37 -11.20 0.12
N GLN A 22 -12.65 -12.29 -0.18
CA GLN A 22 -11.39 -12.61 0.49
C GLN A 22 -10.20 -11.81 -0.03
N ASN A 23 -10.21 -11.40 -1.30
CA ASN A 23 -9.11 -10.64 -1.91
C ASN A 23 -9.07 -9.17 -1.48
N GLU A 24 -10.14 -8.63 -0.89
CA GLU A 24 -10.17 -7.24 -0.39
C GLU A 24 -9.52 -7.07 0.99
N MET A 25 -9.16 -8.18 1.66
CA MET A 25 -8.63 -8.17 3.04
C MET A 25 -7.10 -8.16 3.17
N ASP A 26 -6.34 -8.16 2.07
CA ASP A 26 -4.87 -8.05 2.11
C ASP A 26 -4.36 -6.61 1.97
N GLN A 27 -5.25 -5.62 1.95
CA GLN A 27 -4.84 -4.25 2.24
C GLN A 27 -4.74 -4.09 3.76
N LYS A 28 -3.61 -4.53 4.33
CA LYS A 28 -3.25 -4.24 5.72
C LYS A 28 -3.46 -2.75 5.96
N SER A 29 -4.51 -2.40 6.70
CA SER A 29 -4.85 -1.00 6.99
C SER A 29 -3.67 -0.38 7.73
N VAL A 30 -2.87 0.39 7.00
CA VAL A 30 -1.82 1.19 7.62
C VAL A 30 -2.51 2.29 8.40
N ASP A 31 -2.31 2.27 9.71
CA ASP A 31 -2.87 3.27 10.62
C ASP A 31 -2.06 4.56 10.46
N CYS A 32 -2.47 5.38 9.50
CA CYS A 32 -1.82 6.64 9.15
C CYS A 32 -2.30 7.75 10.08
N TYR A 33 -1.67 7.89 11.24
CA TYR A 33 -1.93 9.04 12.11
C TYR A 33 -1.27 10.30 11.50
N SER A 34 -2.07 11.35 11.31
CA SER A 34 -1.60 12.63 10.74
C SER A 34 -0.82 13.50 11.74
N SER A 35 -0.82 13.16 13.02
CA SER A 35 -0.28 13.98 14.12
C SER A 35 0.94 13.37 14.82
N ILE A 36 1.65 12.41 14.21
CA ILE A 36 2.85 11.83 14.83
C ILE A 36 4.08 12.67 14.49
N ASP A 37 4.79 13.12 15.53
CA ASP A 37 6.15 13.62 15.41
C ASP A 37 7.11 12.48 15.02
N GLY A 38 8.22 12.80 14.35
CA GLY A 38 9.26 11.81 14.00
C GLY A 38 9.07 11.15 12.64
N THR A 39 8.38 11.82 11.71
CA THR A 39 8.32 11.38 10.31
C THR A 39 9.58 11.83 9.55
N ILE A 40 9.78 11.29 8.36
CA ILE A 40 10.87 11.75 7.48
C ILE A 40 10.70 13.21 7.03
N TYR A 41 9.50 13.80 7.13
CA TYR A 41 9.21 15.14 6.62
C TYR A 41 9.86 16.27 7.44
N ASP A 42 10.37 15.95 8.63
CA ASP A 42 11.13 16.87 9.47
C ASP A 42 12.61 17.00 9.04
N TYR A 43 13.02 16.17 8.07
CA TYR A 43 14.39 16.07 7.58
C TYR A 43 14.49 16.46 6.10
N GLY A 44 15.73 16.58 5.63
CA GLY A 44 16.06 16.79 4.24
C GLY A 44 17.52 16.47 3.97
N ALA A 45 17.93 16.58 2.71
CA ALA A 45 19.31 16.40 2.30
C ALA A 45 19.72 17.45 1.27
N THR A 46 21.00 17.81 1.29
CA THR A 46 21.59 18.60 0.21
C THR A 46 21.86 17.70 -0.99
N THR A 47 21.60 18.20 -2.19
CA THR A 47 21.89 17.47 -3.42
C THR A 47 23.38 17.21 -3.59
N LEU A 48 23.70 16.23 -4.44
CA LEU A 48 25.08 15.77 -4.66
C LEU A 48 26.03 16.90 -5.11
N ASP A 49 25.52 17.88 -5.85
CA ASP A 49 26.25 19.05 -6.33
C ASP A 49 26.37 20.17 -5.27
N GLY A 50 25.74 20.02 -4.11
CA GLY A 50 25.77 20.98 -3.01
C GLY A 50 24.93 22.24 -3.23
N THR A 51 24.19 22.34 -4.34
CA THR A 51 23.56 23.62 -4.75
C THR A 51 22.23 23.89 -4.05
N GLN A 52 21.51 22.84 -3.65
CA GLN A 52 20.18 22.96 -3.09
C GLN A 52 19.95 21.99 -1.93
N PHE A 53 19.28 22.49 -0.89
CA PHE A 53 18.75 21.66 0.18
C PHE A 53 17.31 21.26 -0.16
N ILE A 54 17.02 19.96 -0.17
CA ILE A 54 15.70 19.41 -0.48
C ILE A 54 15.08 18.85 0.80
N PRO A 55 14.04 19.49 1.37
CA PRO A 55 13.27 18.91 2.47
C PRO A 55 12.46 17.71 1.97
N PHE A 56 12.47 16.59 2.70
CA PHE A 56 11.77 15.38 2.28
C PHE A 56 10.25 15.56 2.26
N LYS A 57 9.71 16.58 2.94
CA LYS A 57 8.31 17.01 2.82
C LYS A 57 7.87 17.28 1.38
N ALA A 58 8.79 17.63 0.48
CA ALA A 58 8.51 17.80 -0.95
C ALA A 58 7.98 16.52 -1.63
N TYR A 59 8.18 15.35 -1.02
CA TYR A 59 7.75 14.05 -1.54
C TYR A 59 6.52 13.48 -0.80
N GLN A 60 5.77 14.31 -0.08
CA GLN A 60 4.58 13.88 0.64
C GLN A 60 3.56 13.20 -0.30
N GLY A 61 3.02 12.06 0.14
CA GLY A 61 2.10 11.25 -0.67
C GLY A 61 2.78 10.34 -1.70
N LYS A 62 4.11 10.20 -1.66
CA LYS A 62 4.88 9.23 -2.45
C LYS A 62 5.50 8.17 -1.56
N TYR A 63 5.70 6.97 -2.11
CA TYR A 63 6.59 5.98 -1.51
C TYR A 63 8.04 6.37 -1.79
N ILE A 64 8.90 6.34 -0.77
CA ILE A 64 10.30 6.75 -0.84
C ILE A 64 11.19 5.59 -0.41
N LEU A 65 12.23 5.29 -1.19
CA LEU A 65 13.24 4.30 -0.88
C LEU A 65 14.57 5.00 -0.59
N PHE A 66 15.08 4.84 0.64
CA PHE A 66 16.41 5.33 1.01
C PHE A 66 17.46 4.24 0.71
N VAL A 67 18.47 4.58 -0.09
CA VAL A 67 19.56 3.68 -0.47
C VAL A 67 20.89 4.37 -0.18
N ASN A 68 21.71 3.77 0.68
CA ASN A 68 23.10 4.20 0.84
C ASN A 68 23.93 3.62 -0.32
N VAL A 69 24.74 4.47 -0.96
CA VAL A 69 25.57 4.09 -2.12
C VAL A 69 27.04 4.31 -1.80
N ALA A 70 27.92 3.57 -2.49
CA ALA A 70 29.37 3.73 -2.46
C ALA A 70 29.94 3.38 -3.85
N THR A 71 31.07 4.00 -4.21
CA THR A 71 31.85 3.66 -5.41
C THR A 71 33.14 2.93 -5.00
N TYR A 72 33.64 2.05 -5.85
CA TYR A 72 34.92 1.35 -5.65
C TYR A 72 36.12 2.26 -5.91
#